data_AF-A0A8I0VDL8-F1
#
_entry.id   AF-A0A8I0VDL8-F1
#
_cell.length_a   1.000
_cell.length_b   1.000
_cell.length_c   1.000
_cell.angle_alpha   90.00
_cell.angle_beta   90.00
_cell.angle_gamma   90.00
#
_symmetry.space_group_name_H-M   'P 1'
#
loop_
_entity.id
_entity.type
_entity.pdbx_description
1 polymer ?
#
loop_
_entity_poly.entity_id
_entity_poly.type
_entity_poly.pdbx_seq_one_letter_code
_entity_poly.pdbx_strand_id
1 'polypeptide(L)'
;MAPQDSEADVAVDAVDAVIKSSVLARDVMGKFCRPSVDATTWINDLYPHLTGAAGEAYATVDPANIPCTAVTGEPRLIDGDASFTMLIGVPTDGGEYRLYVHRAETTDPWLVEQITPQDGE
;
A
#
# COMPACT_ATOMS: atom_id res chain seq x y z
N MET A 1 -0.09 -40.54 -3.38
CA MET A 1 -0.85 -39.66 -2.47
C MET A 1 -0.21 -38.27 -2.58
N ALA A 2 -1.01 -37.26 -2.87
CA ALA A 2 -0.66 -36.10 -3.71
C ALA A 2 0.14 -34.98 -3.00
N PRO A 3 1.27 -34.53 -3.59
CA PRO A 3 1.86 -33.21 -3.26
C PRO A 3 1.18 -32.03 -3.99
N GLN A 4 0.36 -32.32 -5.02
CA GLN A 4 -0.21 -31.32 -5.94
C GLN A 4 -1.27 -30.41 -5.30
N ASP A 5 -1.91 -30.86 -4.23
CA ASP A 5 -3.00 -30.12 -3.55
C ASP A 5 -2.46 -28.92 -2.74
N SER A 6 -1.33 -29.10 -2.06
CA SER A 6 -0.68 -28.02 -1.29
C SER A 6 -0.02 -26.97 -2.19
N GLU A 7 0.53 -27.34 -3.34
CA GLU A 7 1.14 -26.38 -4.27
C GLU A 7 0.08 -25.43 -4.86
N ALA A 8 -1.11 -25.95 -5.17
CA ALA A 8 -2.22 -25.16 -5.68
C ALA A 8 -2.80 -24.22 -4.62
N ASP A 9 -2.94 -24.68 -3.37
CA ASP A 9 -3.44 -23.88 -2.25
C ASP A 9 -2.51 -22.70 -1.93
N VAL A 10 -1.19 -22.94 -1.90
CA VAL A 10 -0.17 -21.89 -1.72
C VAL A 10 -0.21 -20.86 -2.85
N ALA A 11 -0.41 -21.30 -4.09
CA ALA A 11 -0.55 -20.39 -5.23
C ALA A 11 -1.82 -19.53 -5.14
N VAL A 12 -2.93 -20.07 -4.65
CA VAL A 12 -4.18 -19.34 -4.44
C VAL A 12 -4.03 -18.31 -3.31
N ASP A 13 -3.42 -18.68 -2.18
CA ASP A 13 -3.16 -17.75 -1.07
C ASP A 13 -2.24 -16.59 -1.51
N ALA A 14 -1.20 -16.90 -2.28
CA ALA A 14 -0.31 -15.87 -2.82
C ALA A 14 -1.05 -14.89 -3.73
N VAL A 15 -1.95 -15.38 -4.61
CA VAL A 15 -2.78 -14.52 -5.47
C VAL A 15 -3.74 -13.67 -4.64
N ASP A 16 -4.40 -14.24 -3.63
CA ASP A 16 -5.28 -13.50 -2.73
C ASP A 16 -4.53 -12.40 -1.95
N ALA A 17 -3.32 -12.71 -1.45
CA ALA A 17 -2.45 -11.74 -0.81
C ALA A 17 -2.06 -10.59 -1.74
N VAL A 18 -1.76 -10.87 -3.02
CA VAL A 18 -1.51 -9.84 -4.04
C VAL A 18 -2.74 -8.97 -4.24
N ILE A 19 -3.93 -9.55 -4.34
CA ILE A 19 -5.18 -8.79 -4.54
C ILE A 19 -5.45 -7.89 -3.33
N LYS A 20 -5.38 -8.44 -2.11
CA LYS A 20 -5.65 -7.69 -0.87
C LYS A 20 -4.67 -6.53 -0.66
N SER A 21 -3.38 -6.77 -0.85
CA SER A 21 -2.35 -5.73 -0.74
C SER A 21 -2.51 -4.66 -1.82
N SER A 22 -2.86 -5.04 -3.05
CA SER A 22 -3.12 -4.10 -4.15
C SER A 22 -4.36 -3.22 -3.89
N VAL A 23 -5.44 -3.81 -3.37
CA VAL A 23 -6.66 -3.07 -2.99
C VAL A 23 -6.34 -2.06 -1.87
N LEU A 24 -5.61 -2.49 -0.84
CA LEU A 24 -5.14 -1.59 0.22
C LEU A 24 -4.31 -0.45 -0.36
N ALA A 25 -3.31 -0.76 -1.20
CA ALA A 25 -2.41 0.24 -1.74
C ALA A 25 -3.15 1.30 -2.57
N ARG A 26 -4.12 0.88 -3.38
CA ARG A 26 -4.96 1.79 -4.16
C ARG A 26 -5.82 2.69 -3.27
N ASP A 27 -6.46 2.12 -2.24
CA ASP A 27 -7.30 2.87 -1.31
C ASP A 27 -6.48 3.90 -0.53
N VAL A 28 -5.31 3.51 -0.01
CA VAL A 28 -4.38 4.41 0.68
C VAL A 28 -3.90 5.52 -0.24
N MET A 29 -3.51 5.22 -1.48
CA MET A 29 -3.09 6.27 -2.42
C MET A 29 -4.22 7.22 -2.80
N GLY A 30 -5.46 6.74 -2.89
CA GLY A 30 -6.63 7.60 -3.06
C GLY A 30 -6.83 8.58 -1.90
N LYS A 31 -6.44 8.19 -0.67
CA LYS A 31 -6.46 9.07 0.50
C LYS A 31 -5.24 9.97 0.59
N PHE A 32 -4.07 9.47 0.19
CA PHE A 32 -2.79 10.16 0.21
C PHE A 32 -2.75 11.31 -0.81
N CYS A 33 -3.19 11.07 -2.05
CA CYS A 33 -3.21 12.06 -3.14
C CYS A 33 -4.37 13.05 -3.01
N ARG A 34 -4.49 13.72 -1.86
CA ARG A 34 -5.51 14.74 -1.60
C ARG A 34 -4.89 16.03 -1.06
N PRO A 35 -4.10 16.77 -1.88
CA PRO A 35 -3.39 17.96 -1.42
C PRO A 35 -4.28 19.14 -1.03
N SER A 36 -5.57 19.08 -1.37
CA SER A 36 -6.55 20.11 -1.01
C SER A 36 -7.28 19.84 0.32
N VAL A 37 -7.03 18.70 0.97
CA VAL A 37 -7.64 18.34 2.26
C VAL A 37 -6.75 18.84 3.40
N ASP A 38 -7.35 19.33 4.48
CA ASP A 38 -6.64 19.73 5.70
C ASP A 38 -5.86 18.57 6.35
N ALA A 39 -4.65 18.87 6.85
CA ALA A 39 -3.69 17.88 7.35
C ALA A 39 -4.27 16.92 8.40
N THR A 40 -5.10 17.44 9.32
CA THR A 40 -5.77 16.63 10.35
C THR A 40 -6.72 15.61 9.74
N THR A 41 -7.58 16.00 8.81
CA THR A 41 -8.51 15.07 8.15
C THR A 41 -7.74 14.07 7.30
N TRP A 42 -6.72 14.55 6.58
CA TRP A 42 -5.87 13.73 5.74
C TRP A 42 -5.18 12.60 6.52
N ILE A 43 -4.52 12.89 7.65
CA ILE A 43 -3.85 11.84 8.44
C ILE A 43 -4.83 10.92 9.15
N ASN A 44 -5.98 11.43 9.62
CA ASN A 44 -6.99 10.59 10.28
C ASN A 44 -7.58 9.54 9.34
N ASP A 45 -7.75 9.86 8.06
CA ASP A 45 -8.17 8.90 7.04
C ASP A 45 -7.10 7.82 6.77
N LEU A 46 -5.82 8.14 6.99
CA LEU A 46 -4.69 7.24 6.73
C LEU A 46 -4.40 6.30 7.91
N TYR A 47 -4.48 6.77 9.16
CA TYR A 47 -4.19 5.98 10.36
C TYR A 47 -4.71 4.53 10.38
N PRO A 48 -5.95 4.20 9.97
CA PRO A 48 -6.43 2.82 10.00
C PRO A 48 -5.68 1.86 9.06
N HIS A 49 -4.90 2.40 8.11
CA HIS A 49 -4.15 1.64 7.10
C HIS A 49 -2.64 1.69 7.31
N LEU A 50 -2.17 2.48 8.28
CA LEU A 50 -0.74 2.69 8.52
C LEU A 50 -0.27 1.81 9.67
N THR A 51 1.00 1.44 9.63
CA THR A 51 1.69 0.92 10.81
C THR A 51 1.87 2.06 11.82
N GLY A 52 2.15 1.73 13.09
CA GLY A 52 2.42 2.74 14.11
C GLY A 52 3.55 3.69 13.70
N ALA A 53 4.65 3.14 13.18
CA ALA A 53 5.79 3.92 12.70
C ALA A 53 5.44 4.82 11.51
N ALA A 54 4.68 4.29 10.53
CA ALA A 54 4.22 5.08 9.40
C ALA A 54 3.27 6.21 9.85
N GLY A 55 2.37 5.93 10.80
CA GLY A 55 1.49 6.92 11.39
C GLY A 55 2.27 8.09 11.99
N GLU A 56 3.31 7.80 12.78
CA GLU A 56 4.18 8.84 13.36
C GLU A 56 4.95 9.62 12.28
N ALA A 57 5.45 8.95 11.25
CA ALA A 57 6.17 9.59 10.15
C ALA A 57 5.29 10.55 9.34
N TYR A 58 4.05 10.14 9.01
CA TYR A 58 3.12 10.94 8.22
C TYR A 58 2.35 11.98 9.03
N ALA A 59 2.32 11.90 10.37
CA ALA A 59 1.59 12.84 11.22
C ALA A 59 2.01 14.31 11.08
N THR A 60 3.22 14.55 10.58
CA THR A 60 3.78 15.91 10.39
C THR A 60 3.80 16.34 8.92
N VAL A 61 3.34 15.48 8.01
CA VAL A 61 3.31 15.78 6.57
C VAL A 61 2.17 16.75 6.28
N ASP A 62 2.50 17.84 5.60
CA ASP A 62 1.50 18.73 5.03
C ASP A 62 1.05 18.20 3.67
N PRO A 63 -0.25 17.87 3.49
CA PRO A 63 -0.74 17.27 2.26
C PRO A 63 -0.61 18.18 1.05
N ALA A 64 -0.54 19.51 1.20
CA ALA A 64 -0.39 20.42 0.07
C ALA A 64 0.97 20.27 -0.64
N ASN A 65 1.96 19.62 0.00
CA ASN A 65 3.25 19.29 -0.62
C ASN A 65 3.21 17.99 -1.43
N ILE A 66 2.11 17.24 -1.41
CA ILE A 66 1.98 15.99 -2.16
C ILE A 66 1.67 16.32 -3.63
N PRO A 67 2.54 15.91 -4.59
CA PRO A 67 2.38 16.31 -5.99
C PRO A 67 1.26 15.56 -6.72
N CYS A 68 0.75 14.45 -6.18
CA CYS A 68 -0.36 13.71 -6.77
C CYS A 68 -1.73 14.16 -6.26
N THR A 69 -2.73 14.10 -7.14
CA THR A 69 -4.13 14.46 -6.86
C THR A 69 -5.12 13.32 -7.12
N ALA A 70 -4.71 12.27 -7.85
CA ALA A 70 -5.53 11.11 -8.15
C ALA A 70 -4.70 9.88 -8.55
N VAL A 71 -5.23 8.69 -8.23
CA VAL A 71 -4.75 7.42 -8.79
C VAL A 71 -5.23 7.29 -10.24
N THR A 72 -4.33 7.02 -11.17
CA THR A 72 -4.59 7.05 -12.63
C THR A 72 -4.69 5.66 -13.26
N GLY A 73 -4.37 4.60 -12.53
CA GLY A 73 -4.38 3.23 -13.06
C GLY A 73 -4.41 2.17 -11.97
N GLU A 74 -4.24 0.92 -12.39
CA GLU A 74 -4.29 -0.23 -11.48
C GLU A 74 -2.96 -0.40 -10.74
N PRO A 75 -3.01 -0.73 -9.43
CA PRO A 75 -1.84 -1.13 -8.68
C PRO A 75 -1.20 -2.39 -9.27
N ARG A 76 0.12 -2.50 -9.18
CA ARG A 76 0.86 -3.70 -9.58
C ARG A 76 1.85 -4.13 -8.51
N LEU A 77 2.01 -5.45 -8.35
CA LEU A 77 3.10 -5.99 -7.56
C LEU A 77 4.43 -5.68 -8.26
N ILE A 78 5.35 -5.05 -7.52
CA ILE A 78 6.74 -4.84 -7.95
C ILE A 78 7.62 -5.98 -7.42
N ASP A 79 7.52 -6.25 -6.12
CA ASP A 79 8.31 -7.27 -5.41
C ASP A 79 7.59 -7.70 -4.13
N GLY A 80 7.95 -8.83 -3.53
CA GLY A 80 7.36 -9.32 -2.29
C GLY A 80 7.28 -10.84 -2.19
N ASP A 81 7.05 -11.33 -0.97
CA ASP A 81 6.98 -12.76 -0.66
C ASP A 81 5.53 -13.29 -0.53
N ALA A 82 4.53 -12.41 -0.68
CA ALA A 82 3.09 -12.64 -0.49
C ALA A 82 2.68 -13.15 0.90
N SER A 83 3.62 -13.51 1.78
CA SER A 83 3.35 -14.02 3.12
C SER A 83 3.36 -12.89 4.14
N PHE A 84 4.34 -11.99 4.09
CA PHE A 84 4.54 -10.95 5.10
C PHE A 84 4.80 -9.57 4.54
N THR A 85 5.45 -9.47 3.36
CA THR A 85 5.84 -8.19 2.79
C THR A 85 5.51 -8.10 1.30
N MET A 86 5.08 -6.91 0.86
CA MET A 86 4.82 -6.60 -0.54
C MET A 86 5.26 -5.17 -0.85
N LEU A 87 5.78 -4.98 -2.06
CA LEU A 87 6.06 -3.68 -2.65
C LEU A 87 5.11 -3.47 -3.83
N ILE A 88 4.16 -2.55 -3.67
CA ILE A 88 3.11 -2.29 -4.66
C ILE A 88 3.37 -0.94 -5.35
N GLY A 89 3.42 -0.94 -6.68
CA GLY A 89 3.48 0.26 -7.50
C GLY A 89 2.08 0.76 -7.83
N VAL A 90 1.78 2.03 -7.55
CA VAL A 90 0.50 2.67 -7.83
C VAL A 90 0.71 3.87 -8.74
N PRO A 91 0.19 3.85 -9.98
CA PRO A 91 0.26 5.00 -10.89
C PRO A 91 -0.66 6.14 -10.42
N THR A 92 -0.13 7.36 -10.39
CA THR A 92 -0.87 8.60 -10.09
C THR A 92 -0.61 9.65 -11.17
N ASP A 93 -1.31 10.78 -11.12
CA ASP A 93 -1.05 11.94 -11.99
C ASP A 93 0.30 12.63 -11.68
N GLY A 94 0.81 12.45 -10.46
CA GLY A 94 2.13 12.92 -10.01
C GLY A 94 3.27 11.93 -10.25
N GLY A 95 3.06 10.89 -11.07
CA GLY A 95 3.96 9.76 -11.23
C GLY A 95 3.52 8.55 -10.40
N GLU A 96 4.14 7.40 -10.55
CA GLU A 96 3.87 6.25 -9.68
C GLU A 96 4.60 6.35 -8.33
N TYR A 97 3.88 5.87 -7.32
CA TYR A 97 4.35 5.69 -5.96
C TYR A 97 4.55 4.22 -5.67
N ARG A 98 5.52 3.92 -4.80
CA ARG A 98 5.75 2.58 -4.27
C ARG A 98 5.30 2.54 -2.83
N LEU A 99 4.51 1.53 -2.50
CA LEU A 99 4.01 1.28 -1.16
C LEU A 99 4.65 0.00 -0.66
N TYR A 100 5.42 0.12 0.42
CA TYR A 100 5.88 -1.02 1.18
C TYR A 100 4.79 -1.35 2.21
N VAL A 101 4.21 -2.53 2.07
CA VAL A 101 3.15 -3.01 2.96
C VAL A 101 3.60 -4.29 3.64
N HIS A 102 3.19 -4.45 4.90
CA HIS A 102 3.50 -5.63 5.68
C HIS A 102 2.30 -6.11 6.50
N ARG A 103 2.35 -7.37 6.93
CA ARG A 103 1.47 -7.95 7.96
C ARG A 103 2.30 -8.82 8.90
N ALA A 104 1.87 -8.93 10.15
CA ALA A 104 2.60 -9.73 11.15
C ALA A 104 2.37 -11.23 10.93
N GLU A 105 1.11 -11.64 10.78
CA GLU A 105 0.72 -13.02 10.45
C GLU A 105 -0.04 -13.07 9.13
N THR A 106 -0.13 -14.25 8.50
CA THR A 106 -0.87 -14.40 7.23
C THR A 106 -2.38 -14.16 7.36
N THR A 107 -2.92 -14.19 8.58
CA THR A 107 -4.31 -13.86 8.88
C THR A 107 -4.55 -12.39 9.22
N ASP A 108 -3.50 -11.63 9.50
CA ASP A 108 -3.62 -10.21 9.85
C ASP A 108 -3.92 -9.35 8.61
N PRO A 109 -4.57 -8.19 8.80
CA PRO A 109 -4.71 -7.21 7.73
C PRO A 109 -3.33 -6.67 7.33
N TRP A 110 -3.20 -6.36 6.04
CA TRP A 110 -2.05 -5.62 5.53
C TRP A 110 -2.08 -4.17 6.04
N LEU A 111 -0.91 -3.63 6.37
CA LEU A 111 -0.71 -2.24 6.74
C LEU A 111 0.41 -1.64 5.87
N VAL A 112 0.30 -0.35 5.58
CA VAL A 112 1.31 0.41 4.86
C VAL A 112 2.35 0.92 5.85
N GLU A 113 3.61 0.60 5.57
CA GLU A 113 4.75 1.05 6.36
C GLU A 113 5.46 2.23 5.69
N GLN A 114 5.48 2.26 4.36
CA GLN A 114 6.15 3.34 3.64
C GLN A 114 5.49 3.61 2.29
N ILE A 115 5.42 4.89 1.94
CA ILE A 115 4.97 5.42 0.65
C ILE A 115 6.10 6.30 0.12
N THR A 116 6.66 5.94 -1.03
CA THR A 116 7.75 6.69 -1.68
C THR A 116 7.42 7.00 -3.14
N PRO A 117 7.72 8.22 -3.64
CA PRO A 117 7.69 8.48 -5.08
C PRO A 117 8.81 7.66 -5.75
N GLN A 118 8.54 7.10 -6.94
CA GLN A 118 9.57 6.33 -7.64
C GLN A 118 10.74 7.19 -8.14
N ASP A 119 10.47 8.47 -8.43
CA ASP A 119 11.41 9.42 -9.05
C ASP A 119 12.24 10.19 -8.01
N GLY A 120 12.20 9.75 -6.74
CA GLY A 120 12.89 10.41 -5.62
C GLY A 120 14.38 10.07 -5.48
N GLU A 121 15.12 9.95 -6.59
CA GLU A 121 16.59 9.89 -6.61
C GLU A 121 17.20 11.22 -7.11
#